data_AF-A0A2V8QK60-F1
#
_entry.id   AF-A0A2V8QK60-F1
#
_cell.length_a   1.000
_cell.length_b   1.000
_cell.length_c   1.000
_cell.angle_alpha   90.00
_cell.angle_beta   90.00
_cell.angle_gamma   90.00
#
_symmetry.space_group_name_H-M   'P 1'
#
loop_
_entity.id
_entity.type
_entity.pdbx_description
1 polymer ?
#
loop_
_entity_poly.entity_id
_entity_poly.type
_entity_poly.pdbx_seq_one_letter_code
_entity_poly.pdbx_strand_id
1 'polypeptide(L)'
;MAQTAADVLMKGQPEGKKIAFPGVAGREMQERNQWEVSLCMSETVMGVADNPMRLRMEEAARLVGLYHIANLVSDYESKMVGCFVGDVVQAHRAGCKLSRELNAARLPRRADIVLIDSHPADRDFWQSAKGFYSGTMAVRDGGSLIVVAPNPEGVA
;
A
#
# COMPACT_ATOMS: atom_id res chain seq x y z
N MET A 1 -19.39 -0.66 -19.87
CA MET A 1 -18.14 0.03 -19.50
C MET A 1 -17.04 -1.02 -19.44
N ALA A 2 -16.03 -0.92 -20.30
CA ALA A 2 -15.00 -1.94 -20.42
C ALA A 2 -14.17 -2.03 -19.12
N GLN A 3 -14.16 -3.19 -18.48
CA GLN A 3 -13.25 -3.50 -17.37
C GLN A 3 -11.83 -3.56 -17.92
N THR A 4 -11.13 -2.44 -17.88
CA THR A 4 -9.71 -2.37 -18.23
C THR A 4 -8.89 -3.18 -17.24
N ALA A 5 -7.75 -3.70 -17.74
CA ALA A 5 -6.77 -4.42 -16.93
C ALA A 5 -6.49 -3.70 -15.61
N ALA A 6 -6.52 -4.45 -14.50
CA ALA A 6 -6.21 -3.92 -13.18
C ALA A 6 -4.80 -4.37 -12.79
N ASP A 7 -3.94 -3.40 -12.49
CA ASP A 7 -2.66 -3.66 -11.82
C ASP A 7 -2.94 -3.72 -10.32
N VAL A 8 -2.91 -4.93 -9.75
CA VAL A 8 -3.09 -5.13 -8.31
C VAL A 8 -1.72 -5.23 -7.66
N LEU A 9 -1.42 -4.34 -6.74
CA LEU A 9 -0.18 -4.41 -5.99
C LEU A 9 -0.34 -5.41 -4.84
N MET A 10 0.43 -6.51 -4.88
CA MET A 10 0.37 -7.57 -3.86
C MET A 10 1.16 -7.23 -2.60
N LYS A 11 2.21 -6.40 -2.72
CA LYS A 11 3.07 -5.98 -1.61
C LYS A 11 3.28 -4.47 -1.63
N GLY A 12 3.14 -3.83 -0.47
CA GLY A 12 3.17 -2.37 -0.32
C GLY A 12 4.43 -1.69 -0.89
N GLN A 13 4.31 -0.39 -1.15
CA GLN A 13 5.45 0.43 -1.58
C GLN A 13 6.42 0.69 -0.43
N PRO A 14 7.71 0.98 -0.73
CA PRO A 14 8.67 1.40 0.28
C PRO A 14 8.15 2.53 1.16
N GLU A 15 8.38 2.41 2.47
CA GLU A 15 7.72 3.24 3.47
C GLU A 15 8.44 4.57 3.75
N GLY A 16 9.56 4.89 3.10
CA GLY A 16 10.51 5.94 3.54
C GLY A 16 9.97 7.28 4.07
N LYS A 17 8.86 7.82 3.54
CA LYS A 17 8.23 9.06 4.06
C LYS A 17 7.30 8.85 5.25
N LYS A 18 6.78 7.62 5.39
CA LYS A 18 6.00 7.19 6.56
C LYS A 18 6.79 7.30 7.86
N ILE A 19 8.12 7.41 7.80
CA ILE A 19 8.96 7.74 8.96
C ILE A 19 8.54 9.07 9.60
N ALA A 20 8.31 10.11 8.77
CA ALA A 20 7.84 11.40 9.26
C ALA A 20 6.32 11.37 9.55
N PHE A 21 5.52 11.00 8.54
CA PHE A 21 4.07 10.96 8.66
C PHE A 21 3.52 9.68 8.02
N PRO A 22 2.79 8.80 8.73
CA PRO A 22 2.29 8.97 10.10
C PRO A 22 3.28 8.68 11.23
N GLY A 23 4.50 8.19 10.95
CA GLY A 23 5.38 7.52 11.94
C GLY A 23 5.73 8.28 13.21
N VAL A 24 5.89 9.61 13.15
CA VAL A 24 6.15 10.46 14.34
C VAL A 24 5.10 11.56 14.51
N ALA A 25 3.95 11.39 13.88
CA ALA A 25 2.87 12.37 13.90
C ALA A 25 1.97 12.23 15.14
N GLY A 26 1.31 13.32 15.53
CA GLY A 26 0.29 13.28 16.57
C GLY A 26 -0.95 12.50 16.14
N ARG A 27 -1.60 11.86 17.11
CA ARG A 27 -2.80 11.02 16.93
C ARG A 27 -3.89 11.68 16.08
N GLU A 28 -4.22 12.94 16.35
CA GLU A 28 -5.25 13.69 15.63
C GLU A 28 -5.01 13.71 14.10
N MET A 29 -3.78 13.97 13.69
CA MET A 29 -3.44 14.05 12.28
C MET A 29 -3.40 12.65 11.63
N GLN A 30 -3.00 11.62 12.37
CA GLN A 30 -3.04 10.24 11.90
C GLN A 30 -4.49 9.78 11.67
N GLU A 31 -5.38 10.02 12.62
CA GLU A 31 -6.80 9.68 12.54
C GLU A 31 -7.47 10.42 11.39
N ARG A 32 -7.22 11.73 11.25
CA ARG A 32 -7.74 12.52 10.13
C ARG A 32 -7.28 11.96 8.79
N ASN A 33 -6.00 11.64 8.64
CA ASN A 33 -5.50 11.06 7.40
C ASN A 33 -6.14 9.69 7.10
N GLN A 34 -6.29 8.84 8.12
CA GLN A 34 -6.95 7.55 7.95
C GLN A 34 -8.42 7.70 7.52
N TRP A 35 -9.13 8.66 8.11
CA TRP A 35 -10.50 9.00 7.72
C TRP A 35 -10.59 9.48 6.27
N GLU A 36 -9.69 10.37 5.84
CA GLU A 36 -9.71 10.85 4.46
C GLU A 36 -9.36 9.74 3.44
N VAL A 37 -8.47 8.82 3.80
CA VAL A 37 -8.14 7.65 2.96
C VAL A 37 -9.31 6.69 2.86
N SER A 38 -10.12 6.51 3.90
CA SER A 38 -11.26 5.59 3.88
C SER A 38 -12.35 6.03 2.90
N LEU A 39 -12.35 7.31 2.48
CA LEU A 39 -13.24 7.85 1.46
C LEU A 39 -12.74 7.64 0.03
N CYS A 40 -11.52 7.11 -0.14
CA CYS A 40 -10.91 6.88 -1.44
C CYS A 40 -11.09 5.42 -1.90
N MET A 41 -11.28 5.23 -3.20
CA MET A 41 -11.22 3.89 -3.80
C MET A 41 -9.79 3.34 -3.72
N SER A 42 -9.64 2.04 -3.50
CA SER A 42 -8.31 1.44 -3.29
C SER A 42 -7.37 1.67 -4.47
N GLU A 43 -7.90 1.67 -5.70
CA GLU A 43 -7.17 1.90 -6.95
C GLU A 43 -6.55 3.29 -7.06
N THR A 44 -7.03 4.28 -6.30
CA THR A 44 -6.48 5.65 -6.34
C THR A 44 -5.34 5.86 -5.36
N VAL A 45 -5.14 4.93 -4.42
CA VAL A 45 -4.17 5.03 -3.32
C VAL A 45 -3.15 3.90 -3.37
N MET A 46 -3.61 2.65 -3.47
CA MET A 46 -2.78 1.46 -3.40
C MET A 46 -1.88 1.34 -4.63
N GLY A 47 -0.57 1.31 -4.41
CA GLY A 47 0.42 1.22 -5.49
C GLY A 47 0.51 2.46 -6.39
N VAL A 48 -0.22 3.52 -6.06
CA VAL A 48 -0.14 4.82 -6.72
C VAL A 48 0.90 5.66 -5.99
N ALA A 49 2.05 5.85 -6.64
CA ALA A 49 3.16 6.60 -6.04
C ALA A 49 2.81 8.09 -5.82
N ASP A 50 1.99 8.65 -6.70
CA ASP A 50 1.58 10.05 -6.66
C ASP A 50 0.09 10.17 -6.33
N ASN A 51 -0.21 10.49 -5.08
CA ASN A 51 -1.57 10.68 -4.60
C ASN A 51 -1.59 11.74 -3.48
N PRO A 52 -2.76 12.30 -3.12
CA PRO A 52 -2.84 13.38 -2.13
C PRO A 52 -2.21 13.04 -0.78
N MET A 53 -2.30 11.78 -0.34
CA MET A 53 -1.70 11.34 0.91
C MET A 53 -0.18 11.32 0.82
N ARG A 54 0.37 10.93 -0.32
CA ARG A 54 1.82 10.97 -0.56
C ARG A 54 2.35 12.39 -0.58
N LEU A 55 1.63 13.34 -1.19
CA LEU A 55 2.02 14.75 -1.18
C LEU A 55 2.05 15.31 0.26
N ARG A 56 1.06 14.99 1.08
CA ARG A 56 1.05 15.34 2.51
C ARG A 56 2.25 14.75 3.27
N MET A 57 2.59 13.48 3.01
CA MET A 57 3.76 12.85 3.62
C MET A 57 5.06 13.53 3.18
N GLU A 58 5.15 13.99 1.94
CA GLU A 58 6.29 14.75 1.41
C GLU A 58 6.42 16.11 2.07
N GLU A 59 5.31 16.83 2.23
CA GLU A 59 5.26 18.10 2.95
C GLU A 59 5.68 17.92 4.41
N ALA A 60 5.12 16.93 5.11
CA ALA A 60 5.49 16.62 6.48
C ALA A 60 6.99 16.30 6.62
N ALA A 61 7.56 15.52 5.68
CA ALA A 61 8.99 15.24 5.65
C ALA A 61 9.84 16.50 5.51
N ARG A 62 9.42 17.46 4.65
CA ARG A 62 10.12 18.75 4.50
C ARG A 62 10.01 19.60 5.77
N LEU A 63 8.83 19.66 6.39
CA LEU A 63 8.59 20.43 7.62
C LEU A 63 9.49 19.98 8.78
N VAL A 64 9.73 18.67 8.91
CA VAL A 64 10.57 18.11 9.98
C VAL A 64 12.05 17.97 9.60
N GLY A 65 12.45 18.44 8.42
CA GLY A 65 13.84 18.39 7.96
C GLY A 65 14.33 16.98 7.55
N LEU A 66 13.43 16.08 7.14
CA LEU A 66 13.79 14.78 6.58
C LEU A 66 14.12 14.91 5.08
N TYR A 67 15.40 15.08 4.77
CA TYR A 67 15.88 15.27 3.39
C TYR A 67 16.32 13.97 2.71
N HIS A 68 16.81 12.99 3.49
CA HIS A 68 17.37 11.76 2.95
C HIS A 68 16.74 10.52 3.59
N ILE A 69 16.61 9.47 2.78
CA ILE A 69 16.11 8.16 3.21
C ILE A 69 17.01 7.06 2.67
N ALA A 70 16.97 5.90 3.31
CA ALA A 70 17.48 4.64 2.80
C ALA A 70 16.35 3.60 2.83
N ASN A 71 15.85 3.24 1.65
CA ASN A 71 14.74 2.30 1.50
C ASN A 71 15.21 0.99 0.87
N LEU A 72 14.71 -0.12 1.39
CA LEU A 72 14.92 -1.44 0.82
C LEU A 72 13.66 -1.89 0.06
N VAL A 73 13.85 -2.60 -1.05
CA VAL A 73 12.80 -3.34 -1.74
C VAL A 73 13.12 -4.82 -1.59
N SER A 74 12.09 -5.60 -1.24
CA SER A 74 12.17 -7.06 -1.21
C SER A 74 11.17 -7.69 -2.18
N ASP A 75 11.52 -8.85 -2.71
CA ASP A 75 10.62 -9.68 -3.51
C ASP A 75 9.60 -10.44 -2.63
N TYR A 76 8.86 -11.36 -3.24
CA TYR A 76 7.86 -12.19 -2.56
C TYR A 76 8.49 -13.22 -1.61
N GLU A 77 9.75 -13.59 -1.80
CA GLU A 77 10.52 -14.48 -0.91
C GLU A 77 11.22 -13.68 0.22
N SER A 78 10.92 -12.39 0.35
CA SER A 78 11.53 -11.46 1.30
C SER A 78 13.05 -11.28 1.12
N LYS A 79 13.60 -11.59 -0.06
CA LYS A 79 15.00 -11.29 -0.38
C LYS A 79 15.14 -9.82 -0.75
N MET A 80 16.22 -9.18 -0.32
CA MET A 80 16.53 -7.80 -0.71
C MET A 80 16.95 -7.76 -2.17
N VAL A 81 16.20 -7.01 -2.98
CA VAL A 81 16.40 -6.89 -4.44
C VAL A 81 16.73 -5.47 -4.87
N GLY A 82 16.69 -4.50 -3.94
CA GLY A 82 17.12 -3.13 -4.20
C GLY A 82 17.31 -2.32 -2.93
N CYS A 83 18.25 -1.38 -2.97
CA CYS A 83 18.49 -0.38 -1.94
C CYS A 83 18.53 1.00 -2.61
N PHE A 84 17.70 1.92 -2.12
CA PHE A 84 17.52 3.25 -2.69
C PHE A 84 17.80 4.29 -1.61
N VAL A 85 18.91 5.01 -1.78
CA VAL A 85 19.39 6.00 -0.84
C VAL A 85 19.47 7.36 -1.53
N GLY A 86 18.97 8.42 -0.90
CA GLY A 86 19.03 9.76 -1.47
C GLY A 86 17.88 10.65 -1.03
N ASP A 87 17.56 11.66 -1.84
CA ASP A 87 16.43 12.58 -1.59
C ASP A 87 15.14 11.81 -1.31
N VAL A 88 14.39 12.27 -0.32
CA VAL A 88 13.17 11.63 0.19
C VAL A 88 12.16 11.32 -0.92
N VAL A 89 12.03 12.17 -1.94
CA VAL A 89 11.10 11.96 -3.06
C VAL A 89 11.72 11.06 -4.11
N GLN A 90 12.92 11.38 -4.58
CA GLN A 90 13.55 10.67 -5.69
C GLN A 90 13.86 9.20 -5.34
N ALA A 91 14.45 8.95 -4.17
CA ALA A 91 14.78 7.59 -3.71
C ALA A 91 13.51 6.74 -3.52
N HIS A 92 12.44 7.34 -2.98
CA HIS A 92 11.15 6.66 -2.84
C HIS A 92 10.54 6.31 -4.21
N ARG A 93 10.54 7.24 -5.17
CA ARG A 93 9.98 7.00 -6.51
C ARG A 93 10.76 5.91 -7.26
N ALA A 94 12.08 5.90 -7.16
CA ALA A 94 12.91 4.84 -7.73
C ALA A 94 12.58 3.46 -7.12
N GLY A 95 12.45 3.38 -5.79
CA GLY A 95 12.04 2.15 -5.11
C GLY A 95 10.61 1.70 -5.45
N CYS A 96 9.67 2.64 -5.62
CA CYS A 96 8.31 2.32 -6.06
C CYS A 96 8.27 1.72 -7.46
N LYS A 97 9.13 2.19 -8.38
CA LYS A 97 9.24 1.63 -9.73
C LYS A 97 9.64 0.15 -9.67
N LEU A 98 10.72 -0.17 -8.96
CA LEU A 98 11.16 -1.57 -8.80
C LEU A 98 10.11 -2.42 -8.09
N SER A 99 9.50 -1.91 -7.01
CA SER A 99 8.45 -2.64 -6.30
C SER A 99 7.25 -2.94 -7.20
N ARG A 100 6.84 -2.00 -8.07
CA ARG A 100 5.75 -2.24 -9.02
C ARG A 100 6.12 -3.28 -10.07
N GLU A 101 7.35 -3.26 -10.57
CA GLU A 101 7.83 -4.25 -11.55
C GLU A 101 7.83 -5.68 -10.98
N LEU A 102 8.13 -5.83 -9.69
CA LEU A 102 8.25 -7.15 -9.05
C LEU A 102 6.97 -7.65 -8.38
N ASN A 103 6.17 -6.74 -7.78
CA ASN A 103 5.08 -7.10 -6.88
C ASN A 103 3.68 -6.78 -7.42
N ALA A 104 3.58 -6.24 -8.64
CA ALA A 104 2.28 -6.02 -9.27
C ALA A 104 1.81 -7.28 -10.03
N ALA A 105 0.57 -7.69 -9.77
CA ALA A 105 -0.12 -8.68 -10.57
C ALA A 105 -0.97 -7.96 -11.63
N ARG A 106 -0.79 -8.35 -12.89
CA ARG A 106 -1.62 -7.84 -14.00
C ARG A 106 -2.79 -8.77 -14.23
N LEU A 107 -4.00 -8.25 -14.10
CA LEU A 107 -5.21 -9.00 -14.41
C LEU A 107 -5.77 -8.54 -15.77
N PRO A 108 -6.05 -9.46 -16.72
CA PRO A 108 -6.62 -9.08 -18.01
C PRO A 108 -8.02 -8.47 -17.86
N ARG A 109 -8.74 -8.86 -16.80
CA ARG A 109 -10.02 -8.30 -16.35
C ARG A 109 -10.20 -8.59 -14.87
N ARG A 110 -11.14 -7.87 -14.24
CA ARG A 110 -11.59 -8.21 -12.88
C ARG A 110 -12.30 -9.56 -12.86
N ALA A 111 -12.08 -10.33 -11.80
CA ALA A 111 -12.59 -11.70 -11.65
C ALA A 111 -13.98 -11.73 -10.98
N ASP A 112 -14.76 -12.77 -11.27
CA ASP A 112 -16.06 -13.03 -10.66
C ASP A 112 -15.93 -13.41 -9.18
N ILE A 113 -14.89 -14.19 -8.85
CA ILE A 113 -14.55 -14.61 -7.50
C ILE A 113 -13.06 -14.38 -7.31
N VAL A 114 -12.69 -13.76 -6.18
CA VAL A 114 -11.30 -13.55 -5.77
C VAL A 114 -11.10 -14.19 -4.40
N LEU A 115 -10.06 -15.00 -4.27
CA LEU A 115 -9.59 -15.57 -3.01
C LEU A 115 -8.26 -14.92 -2.65
N ILE A 116 -8.16 -14.36 -1.45
CA ILE A 116 -6.93 -13.75 -0.92
C ILE A 116 -6.56 -14.39 0.40
N ASP A 117 -5.30 -14.75 0.53
CA ASP A 117 -4.67 -15.08 1.81
C ASP A 117 -4.01 -13.80 2.36
N SER A 118 -4.38 -13.41 3.58
CA SER A 118 -3.81 -12.22 4.23
C SER A 118 -2.48 -12.49 4.91
N HIS A 119 -1.98 -13.73 4.95
CA HIS A 119 -0.69 -14.05 5.55
C HIS A 119 0.47 -13.29 4.87
N PRO A 120 1.44 -12.72 5.63
CA PRO A 120 1.58 -12.71 7.09
C PRO A 120 0.94 -11.50 7.79
N ALA A 121 0.15 -10.71 7.07
CA ALA A 121 -0.57 -9.56 7.61
C ALA A 121 -1.92 -9.96 8.23
N ASP A 122 -1.92 -10.97 9.10
CA ASP A 122 -3.12 -11.64 9.61
C ASP A 122 -3.15 -11.78 11.14
N ARG A 123 -2.34 -10.99 11.87
CA ARG A 123 -2.34 -10.95 13.34
C ARG A 123 -3.68 -10.49 13.94
N ASP A 124 -4.32 -9.50 13.32
CA ASP A 124 -5.56 -8.87 13.75
C ASP A 124 -6.37 -8.42 12.51
N PHE A 125 -7.62 -8.03 12.74
CA PHE A 125 -8.51 -7.56 11.68
C PHE A 125 -7.98 -6.29 10.98
N TRP A 126 -7.25 -5.43 11.70
CA TRP A 126 -6.68 -4.20 11.16
C TRP A 126 -5.60 -4.47 10.09
N GLN A 127 -4.72 -5.44 10.33
CA GLN A 127 -3.70 -5.85 9.36
C GLN A 127 -4.33 -6.61 8.19
N SER A 128 -5.22 -7.55 8.47
CA SER A 128 -5.83 -8.39 7.43
C SER A 128 -6.78 -7.61 6.53
N ALA A 129 -7.23 -6.42 6.98
CA ALA A 129 -8.00 -5.50 6.16
C ALA A 129 -7.31 -5.16 4.82
N LYS A 130 -5.97 -5.22 4.78
CA LYS A 130 -5.18 -5.00 3.56
C LYS A 130 -5.51 -5.98 2.43
N GLY A 131 -5.90 -7.21 2.77
CA GLY A 131 -6.37 -8.19 1.80
C GLY A 131 -7.67 -7.75 1.10
N PHE A 132 -8.57 -7.04 1.81
CA PHE A 132 -9.75 -6.47 1.16
C PHE A 132 -9.36 -5.35 0.18
N TYR A 133 -8.43 -4.47 0.54
CA TYR A 133 -8.04 -3.34 -0.32
C TYR A 133 -7.40 -3.78 -1.64
N SER A 134 -6.60 -4.84 -1.65
CA SER A 134 -6.08 -5.41 -2.90
C SER A 134 -7.16 -6.22 -3.63
N GLY A 135 -8.01 -6.93 -2.89
CA GLY A 135 -9.09 -7.74 -3.45
C GLY A 135 -10.16 -6.95 -4.18
N THR A 136 -10.54 -5.77 -3.69
CA THR A 136 -11.50 -4.88 -4.36
C THR A 136 -11.02 -4.42 -5.73
N MET A 137 -9.70 -4.29 -5.92
CA MET A 137 -9.10 -3.97 -7.21
C MET A 137 -9.16 -5.14 -8.20
N ALA A 138 -9.20 -6.38 -7.68
CA ALA A 138 -9.18 -7.62 -8.44
C ALA A 138 -10.57 -8.16 -8.78
N VAL A 139 -11.56 -7.98 -7.89
CA VAL A 139 -12.91 -8.49 -8.04
C VAL A 139 -13.79 -7.52 -8.83
N ARG A 140 -14.68 -8.03 -9.67
CA ARG A 140 -15.63 -7.18 -10.39
C ARG A 140 -16.73 -6.68 -9.47
N ASP A 141 -17.40 -5.62 -9.88
CA ASP A 141 -18.63 -5.17 -9.23
C ASP A 141 -19.67 -6.31 -9.20
N GLY A 142 -20.23 -6.56 -8.02
CA GLY A 142 -21.15 -7.66 -7.75
C GLY A 142 -20.51 -9.06 -7.77
N GLY A 143 -19.17 -9.17 -7.82
CA GLY A 143 -18.46 -10.44 -7.61
C GLY A 143 -18.30 -10.79 -6.13
N SER A 144 -17.63 -11.91 -5.84
CA SER A 144 -17.37 -12.37 -4.47
C SER A 144 -15.89 -12.26 -4.13
N LEU A 145 -15.58 -11.62 -3.00
CA LEU A 145 -14.24 -11.55 -2.43
C LEU A 145 -14.21 -12.38 -1.15
N ILE A 146 -13.34 -13.39 -1.12
CA ILE A 146 -13.11 -14.27 0.02
C ILE A 146 -11.71 -13.96 0.56
N VAL A 147 -11.62 -13.49 1.80
CA VAL A 147 -10.35 -13.23 2.48
C VAL A 147 -10.16 -14.26 3.58
N VAL A 148 -9.04 -14.97 3.53
CA VAL A 148 -8.62 -15.94 4.54
C VAL A 148 -7.67 -15.21 5.50
N ALA A 149 -8.11 -15.02 6.75
CA ALA A 149 -7.37 -14.31 7.78
C ALA A 149 -7.69 -14.87 9.17
N PRO A 150 -6.78 -15.62 9.82
CA PRO A 150 -6.98 -16.18 11.16
C PRO A 150 -7.24 -15.14 12.25
N ASN A 151 -6.59 -13.97 12.19
CA ASN A 151 -6.77 -12.84 13.12
C ASN A 151 -6.78 -13.27 14.61
N PRO A 152 -5.72 -13.93 15.13
CA PRO A 152 -5.70 -14.43 16.50
C PRO A 152 -5.87 -13.35 17.58
N GLU A 153 -5.53 -12.08 17.29
CA GLU A 153 -5.74 -10.95 18.21
C GLU A 153 -7.14 -10.32 18.08
N GLY A 154 -7.99 -10.78 17.15
CA GLY A 154 -9.36 -10.32 16.98
C GLY A 154 -9.51 -8.98 16.25
N VAL A 155 -10.53 -8.21 16.63
CA VAL A 155 -10.83 -6.88 16.08
C VAL A 155 -10.29 -5.84 17.07
N ALA A 156 -9.09 -5.32 16.78
CA ALA A 156 -8.46 -4.23 17.55
C ALA A 156 -8.99 -2.87 17.12
#